data_AF-A0A2T6VLT0-F1
#
_entry.id   AF-A0A2T6VLT0-F1
#
_cell.length_a   1.000
_cell.length_b   1.000
_cell.length_c   1.000
_cell.angle_alpha   90.00
_cell.angle_beta   90.00
_cell.angle_gamma   90.00
#
_symmetry.space_group_name_H-M   'P 1'
#
loop_
_entity.id
_entity.type
_entity.pdbx_description
1 polymer ?
#
loop_
_entity_poly.entity_id
_entity_poly.type
_entity_poly.pdbx_seq_one_letter_code
_entity_poly.pdbx_strand_id
1 'polypeptide(L)' 'MKIFGTDGVRGKAGVKLTPMFVMRLGVAAGLYFKKHSKTNKILIGKDTRKSGYMVENALVSALTSIGYNVIQ' A
#
# COMPACT_ATOMS: atom_id res chain seq x y z
N MET A 1 -9.21 -2.44 -17.30
CA MET A 1 -9.73 -2.87 -15.98
C MET A 1 -9.58 -1.73 -14.99
N LYS A 2 -10.66 -1.34 -14.30
CA LYS A 2 -10.62 -0.29 -13.28
C LYS A 2 -10.17 -0.91 -11.96
N ILE A 3 -8.97 -0.54 -11.48
CA ILE A 3 -8.38 -1.06 -10.23
C ILE A 3 -8.99 -0.35 -9.01
N PHE A 4 -9.22 0.96 -9.12
CA PHE A 4 -9.81 1.79 -8.08
C PHE A 4 -11.34 1.89 -8.25
N GLY A 5 -12.08 1.45 -7.23
CA GLY A 5 -13.50 1.76 -7.06
C GLY A 5 -13.69 3.10 -6.34
N THR A 6 -14.90 3.33 -5.83
CA THR A 6 -15.23 4.53 -5.02
C THR A 6 -14.39 4.61 -3.75
N ASP A 7 -14.22 3.48 -3.06
CA ASP A 7 -13.52 3.38 -1.77
C ASP A 7 -12.10 2.80 -1.90
N GLY A 8 -11.44 3.04 -3.03
CA GLY A 8 -10.12 2.49 -3.31
C GLY A 8 -10.14 1.07 -3.89
N VAL A 9 -9.09 0.30 -3.61
CA VAL A 9 -8.88 -1.03 -4.21
C VAL A 9 -9.42 -2.12 -3.31
N ARG A 10 -10.42 -2.89 -3.81
CA ARG A 10 -11.07 -3.97 -3.06
C ARG A 10 -10.95 -5.33 -3.74
N GLY A 11 -10.89 -6.37 -2.92
CA GLY A 11 -10.86 -7.77 -3.37
C GLY A 11 -10.63 -8.75 -2.23
N LYS A 12 -10.86 -10.04 -2.51
CA LYS A 12 -10.55 -11.12 -1.57
C LYS A 12 -9.03 -11.21 -1.37
N ALA A 13 -8.59 -11.19 -0.11
CA ALA A 13 -7.18 -11.35 0.26
C ALA A 13 -6.63 -12.69 -0.23
N GLY A 14 -5.39 -12.69 -0.74
CA GLY A 14 -4.73 -13.87 -1.29
C GLY A 14 -5.21 -14.29 -2.69
N VAL A 15 -6.31 -13.73 -3.20
CA VAL A 15 -6.82 -14.01 -4.54
C VAL A 15 -6.63 -12.79 -5.45
N LYS A 16 -7.32 -11.69 -5.13
CA LYS A 16 -7.22 -10.44 -5.88
C LYS A 16 -6.26 -9.46 -5.20
N LEU A 17 -6.32 -9.40 -3.86
CA LEU A 17 -5.35 -8.65 -3.05
C LEU A 17 -4.22 -9.60 -2.61
N THR A 18 -3.32 -9.91 -3.55
CA THR A 18 -2.11 -10.68 -3.27
C THR A 18 -0.99 -9.76 -2.77
N PRO A 19 0.01 -10.26 -2.02
CA PRO A 19 1.15 -9.45 -1.58
C PRO A 19 1.83 -8.73 -2.75
N MET A 20 2.07 -9.44 -3.85
CA MET A 20 2.70 -8.88 -5.04
C MET A 20 1.89 -7.76 -5.69
N PHE A 21 0.57 -7.93 -5.74
CA PHE A 21 -0.32 -6.88 -6.23
C PHE A 21 -0.27 -5.64 -5.32
N VAL A 22 -0.32 -5.83 -4.01
CA VAL A 22 -0.24 -4.74 -3.02
C VAL A 22 1.11 -4.04 -3.08
N MET A 23 2.22 -4.76 -3.24
CA MET A 23 3.54 -4.17 -3.40
C MET A 23 3.62 -3.27 -4.63
N ARG A 24 3.15 -3.77 -5.79
CA ARG A 24 3.12 -2.98 -7.04
C ARG A 24 2.25 -1.73 -6.89
N LEU A 25 1.11 -1.86 -6.21
CA LEU A 25 0.24 -0.73 -5.88
C LEU A 25 0.96 0.28 -4.97
N GLY A 26 1.65 -0.18 -3.94
CA GLY A 26 2.41 0.65 -3.01
C GLY A 26 3.53 1.43 -3.70
N VAL A 27 4.32 0.78 -4.56
CA VAL A 27 5.37 1.45 -5.36
C VAL A 27 4.75 2.51 -6.27
N ALA A 28 3.68 2.18 -6.99
CA ALA A 28 3.02 3.12 -7.89
C ALA A 28 2.46 4.34 -7.12
N ALA A 29 1.76 4.09 -6.01
CA ALA A 29 1.20 5.15 -5.17
C ALA A 29 2.30 6.03 -4.58
N GLY A 30 3.36 5.44 -4.06
CA GLY A 30 4.44 6.20 -3.47
C GLY A 30 5.26 7.00 -4.49
N LEU A 31 5.54 6.47 -5.69
CA LEU A 31 6.17 7.26 -6.76
C LEU A 31 5.29 8.45 -7.18
N TYR A 32 3.96 8.25 -7.19
CA TYR A 32 3.02 9.32 -7.47
C TYR A 32 3.05 10.41 -6.40
N PHE A 33 2.97 10.04 -5.12
CA PHE A 33 2.99 11.01 -4.01
C PHE A 33 4.35 11.68 -3.80
N LYS A 34 5.45 11.04 -4.23
CA LYS A 34 6.81 11.56 -4.01
C LYS A 34 7.02 12.93 -4.66
N LYS A 35 6.32 13.21 -5.76
CA LYS A 35 6.36 14.51 -6.45
C LYS A 35 5.86 15.69 -5.59
N HIS A 36 5.03 15.42 -4.59
CA HIS A 36 4.40 16.43 -3.74
C HIS A 36 4.74 16.27 -2.26
N SER A 37 5.62 15.32 -1.91
CA SER A 37 5.97 15.04 -0.52
C SER A 37 6.97 16.06 0.00
N LYS A 38 6.69 16.65 1.17
CA LYS A 38 7.63 17.52 1.89
C LYS A 38 8.53 16.75 2.86
N THR A 39 8.04 15.66 3.43
CA THR A 39 8.69 14.95 4.55
C THR A 39 9.02 13.50 4.25
N ASN A 40 8.53 12.95 3.13
CA ASN A 40 8.60 11.51 2.82
C ASN A 40 8.14 10.62 3.98
N LYS A 41 7.13 11.06 4.76
CA LYS A 41 6.50 10.25 5.82
C LYS A 41 5.14 9.73 5.35
N ILE A 42 4.85 8.46 5.62
CA ILE A 42 3.53 7.84 5.39
C ILE A 42 3.10 7.08 6.65
N LEU A 43 1.86 7.29 7.08
CA LEU A 43 1.19 6.49 8.11
C LEU A 43 0.36 5.40 7.44
N ILE A 44 0.53 4.16 7.88
CA ILE A 44 -0.30 3.02 7.47
C ILE A 44 -1.17 2.62 8.66
N GLY A 45 -2.49 2.56 8.43
CA GLY A 45 -3.44 2.02 9.41
C GLY A 45 -4.15 0.80 8.83
N LYS A 46 -4.49 -0.16 9.69
CA LYS A 46 -5.26 -1.36 9.33
C LYS A 46 -6.34 -1.68 10.36
N ASP A 47 -7.27 -2.52 9.95
CA ASP A 47 -8.27 -3.11 10.86
C ASP A 47 -7.71 -4.39 11.55
N THR A 48 -8.60 -5.12 12.25
CA THR A 48 -8.26 -6.33 13.00
C THR A 48 -8.22 -7.61 12.16
N ARG A 49 -8.42 -7.56 10.83
CA ARG A 49 -8.40 -8.75 9.97
C ARG A 49 -7.00 -9.34 9.91
N LYS A 50 -6.91 -10.69 9.99
CA LYS A 50 -5.63 -11.42 9.85
C LYS A 50 -4.90 -11.12 8.54
N SER A 51 -5.63 -10.93 7.44
CA SER A 51 -5.05 -10.55 6.15
C SER A 51 -4.45 -9.14 6.14
N GLY A 52 -4.80 -8.30 7.12
CA GLY A 52 -4.27 -6.95 7.28
C GLY A 52 -2.75 -6.94 7.42
N TYR A 53 -2.16 -7.89 8.16
CA TYR A 53 -0.71 -8.01 8.32
C TYR A 53 0.02 -8.24 7.00
N MET A 54 -0.56 -9.06 6.12
CA MET A 54 -0.01 -9.32 4.79
C MET A 54 -0.03 -8.05 3.92
N VAL A 55 -1.13 -7.30 3.96
CA VAL A 55 -1.29 -6.06 3.19
C VAL A 55 -0.37 -4.96 3.73
N GLU A 56 -0.34 -4.79 5.04
CA GLU A 56 0.53 -3.85 5.76
C GLU A 56 1.99 -4.10 5.42
N ASN A 57 2.51 -5.32 5.65
CA ASN A 57 3.91 -5.64 5.38
C ASN A 57 4.28 -5.42 3.90
N ALA A 58 3.39 -5.75 2.98
CA ALA A 58 3.59 -5.51 1.55
C ALA A 58 3.67 -4.01 1.21
N LEU A 59 2.78 -3.19 1.80
CA LEU A 59 2.80 -1.73 1.62
C LEU A 59 4.03 -1.10 2.28
N VAL A 60 4.37 -1.48 3.51
CA VAL A 60 5.56 -1.02 4.22
C VAL A 60 6.79 -1.29 3.37
N SER A 61 6.99 -2.53 2.92
CA SER A 61 8.14 -2.93 2.09
C SER A 61 8.22 -2.14 0.78
N ALA A 62 7.08 -1.94 0.10
CA ALA A 62 7.04 -1.17 -1.13
C ALA A 62 7.39 0.30 -0.91
N LEU A 63 6.81 0.93 0.12
CA LEU A 63 6.98 2.36 0.38
C LEU A 63 8.37 2.68 0.96
N THR A 64 8.95 1.80 1.78
CA THR A 64 10.34 1.96 2.24
C THR A 64 11.33 1.80 1.09
N SER A 65 11.08 0.89 0.13
CA SER A 65 11.98 0.68 -1.02
C SER A 65 12.14 1.92 -1.92
N ILE A 66 11.16 2.83 -1.90
CA ILE A 66 11.18 4.08 -2.66
C ILE A 66 11.58 5.29 -1.80
N GLY A 67 11.98 5.06 -0.54
CA GLY A 67 12.53 6.08 0.35
C GLY A 67 11.52 6.80 1.26
N TYR A 68 10.34 6.24 1.52
CA TYR A 68 9.48 6.75 2.58
C TYR A 68 9.90 6.23 3.95
N ASN A 69 9.79 7.10 4.96
CA ASN A 69 9.73 6.72 6.36
C ASN A 69 8.29 6.33 6.70
N VAL A 70 8.08 5.03 6.91
CA VAL A 70 6.75 4.45 7.16
C VAL A 70 6.51 4.33 8.66
N ILE A 71 5.38 4.85 9.12
CA ILE A 71 4.85 4.70 10.46
C ILE A 71 3.69 3.70 10.36
N GLN A 72 3.71 2.64 11.15
CA GLN A 72 2.68 1.60 11.21
C GLN A 72 2.09 1.53 12.62
#